data_AF-A0A7J0GUZ7-F1
#
_entry.id   AF-A0A7J0GUZ7-F1
#
_cell.length_a   1.000
_cell.length_b   1.000
_cell.length_c   1.000
_cell.angle_alpha   90.00
_cell.angle_beta   90.00
_cell.angle_gamma   90.00
#
_symmetry.space_group_name_H-M   'P 1'
#
loop_
_entity.id
_entity.type
_entity.pdbx_description
1 polymer ?
#
loop_
_entity_poly.entity_id
_entity_poly.type
_entity_poly.pdbx_seq_one_letter_code
_entity_poly.pdbx_strand_id
1 'polypeptide(L)'
;MRDLLKQEEEDAQILFAGNAKAKKLQREKVIQADASSPSMKRTIADIFKNQGRCGPDAPNYEKIRTSLLDKEQSKVQRALNPLMQDWSTHGLSIAFDGWSNLKNQQLINTMAVSGGRAIFINGHDVSGIEKNGLNIAEFIFKAIDFVGPSNVVQVVTDNASNCKAAGAIIQEKHPHIFWSGCLAHTLNLLMKDFGKSSDPSLSFFNESYGKGKAMVKYIKNHSSCQFLYKTFCDLELLKTKKTRFRHVFIVMQQLVTVRASLVAMALSNHWETLRRSSSDPNQHDIVKKTVLDEDFWSKATRVLKITKPIYKMLRFCDTDQPVIGEVYEQMDTILGKINDILANDPRSL
;
A
#
# COMPACT_ATOMS: atom_id res chain seq x y z
N MET A 1 -13.86 22.40 7.27
CA MET A 1 -14.58 21.60 6.24
C MET A 1 -14.11 21.95 4.82
N ARG A 2 -13.92 23.24 4.46
CA ARG A 2 -13.27 23.64 3.20
C ARG A 2 -11.78 23.28 3.12
N ASP A 3 -11.08 23.24 4.26
CA ASP A 3 -9.63 22.92 4.27
C ASP A 3 -9.34 21.40 4.14
N LEU A 4 -10.28 20.55 4.57
CA LEU A 4 -10.22 19.09 4.35
C LEU A 4 -10.50 18.73 2.88
N LEU A 5 -11.34 19.52 2.18
CA LEU A 5 -11.61 19.35 0.75
C LEU A 5 -10.46 19.83 -0.12
N LYS A 6 -9.75 20.91 0.27
CA LYS A 6 -8.53 21.36 -0.43
C LYS A 6 -7.40 20.34 -0.35
N GLN A 7 -7.23 19.66 0.77
CA GLN A 7 -6.20 18.64 0.94
C GLN A 7 -6.55 17.34 0.18
N GLU A 8 -7.84 16.99 0.10
CA GLU A 8 -8.33 15.90 -0.77
C GLU A 8 -8.24 16.23 -2.28
N GLU A 9 -8.38 17.49 -2.68
CA GLU A 9 -8.15 17.96 -4.07
C GLU A 9 -6.65 18.04 -4.44
N GLU A 10 -5.78 18.49 -3.54
CA GLU A 10 -4.33 18.51 -3.77
C GLU A 10 -3.75 17.09 -3.85
N ASP A 11 -4.17 16.17 -2.97
CA ASP A 11 -3.76 14.76 -3.01
C ASP A 11 -4.28 14.04 -4.26
N ALA A 12 -5.46 14.43 -4.76
CA ALA A 12 -5.98 13.95 -6.04
C ALA A 12 -5.16 14.52 -7.21
N GLN A 13 -4.89 15.83 -7.26
CA GLN A 13 -4.13 16.46 -8.34
C GLN A 13 -2.67 15.94 -8.44
N ILE A 14 -2.04 15.63 -7.31
CA ILE A 14 -0.70 15.00 -7.28
C ILE A 14 -0.73 13.59 -7.90
N LEU A 15 -1.87 12.88 -7.81
CA LEU A 15 -2.07 11.58 -8.46
C LEU A 15 -2.38 11.70 -9.97
N PHE A 16 -2.97 12.82 -10.42
CA PHE A 16 -3.53 12.97 -11.78
C PHE A 16 -2.61 13.71 -12.79
N ALA A 17 -1.58 14.42 -12.35
CA ALA A 17 -0.65 15.12 -13.27
C ALA A 17 0.25 14.18 -14.13
N GLY A 18 0.25 12.86 -13.86
CA GLY A 18 1.20 11.92 -14.46
C GLY A 18 0.80 11.26 -15.80
N ASN A 19 -0.38 11.53 -16.38
CA ASN A 19 -1.00 10.57 -17.31
C ASN A 19 -1.23 11.00 -18.78
N ALA A 20 -0.66 12.11 -19.25
CA ALA A 20 -0.88 12.56 -20.63
C ALA A 20 0.20 12.18 -21.67
N LYS A 21 1.29 11.48 -21.31
CA LYS A 21 2.34 11.05 -22.27
C LYS A 21 2.77 9.59 -22.10
N ALA A 22 1.81 8.68 -22.01
CA ALA A 22 2.08 7.26 -21.83
C ALA A 22 1.86 6.46 -23.12
N LYS A 23 2.90 6.39 -23.97
CA LYS A 23 3.11 5.23 -24.88
C LYS A 23 4.54 5.05 -25.40
N LYS A 24 5.42 6.04 -25.28
CA LYS A 24 6.88 5.90 -25.55
C LYS A 24 7.73 5.72 -24.26
N LEU A 25 7.09 5.85 -23.09
CA LEU A 25 7.68 6.03 -21.76
C LEU A 25 7.77 4.74 -20.91
N GLN A 26 8.01 3.56 -21.50
CA GLN A 26 8.18 2.32 -20.72
C GLN A 26 9.66 1.93 -20.50
N ARG A 27 10.60 2.47 -21.28
CA ARG A 27 12.05 2.37 -21.00
C ARG A 27 12.59 3.53 -20.14
N GLU A 28 11.88 4.66 -20.08
CA GLU A 28 12.33 5.88 -19.37
C GLU A 28 11.91 5.97 -17.88
N LYS A 29 10.97 5.14 -17.40
CA LYS A 29 10.51 5.22 -15.99
C LYS A 29 11.50 4.69 -14.96
N VAL A 30 12.46 3.85 -15.35
CA VAL A 30 13.57 3.47 -14.46
C VAL A 30 14.51 4.66 -14.23
N ILE A 31 14.53 5.65 -15.15
CA ILE A 31 15.42 6.81 -15.12
C ILE A 31 14.78 8.00 -14.39
N GLN A 32 13.45 8.18 -14.44
CA GLN A 32 12.82 9.37 -13.84
C GLN A 32 12.78 9.40 -12.30
N ALA A 33 12.61 8.25 -11.63
CA ALA A 33 12.70 8.20 -10.17
C ALA A 33 14.15 8.44 -9.69
N ASP A 34 15.12 7.95 -10.47
CA ASP A 34 16.54 8.12 -10.20
C ASP A 34 16.97 9.58 -10.41
N ALA A 35 16.51 10.24 -11.48
CA ALA A 35 16.86 11.63 -11.82
C ALA A 35 16.37 12.67 -10.79
N SER A 36 15.31 12.35 -10.04
CA SER A 36 14.84 13.18 -8.94
C SER A 36 15.62 12.98 -7.62
N SER A 37 16.42 11.92 -7.51
CA SER A 37 17.17 11.64 -6.28
C SER A 37 18.21 12.75 -6.02
N PRO A 38 18.41 13.17 -4.75
CA PRO A 38 19.44 14.15 -4.43
C PRO A 38 20.86 13.74 -4.87
N SER A 39 21.10 12.43 -5.00
CA SER A 39 22.35 11.88 -5.50
C SER A 39 22.48 12.07 -7.01
N MET A 40 21.46 11.74 -7.80
CA MET A 40 21.50 11.93 -9.25
C MET A 40 21.45 13.41 -9.64
N LYS A 41 20.73 14.26 -8.90
CA LYS A 41 20.79 15.72 -9.05
C LYS A 41 22.18 16.29 -8.79
N ARG A 42 22.89 15.75 -7.79
CA ARG A 42 24.30 16.11 -7.52
C ARG A 42 25.21 15.64 -8.64
N THR A 43 25.09 14.40 -9.08
CA THR A 43 25.85 13.87 -10.24
C THR A 43 25.61 14.71 -11.50
N ILE A 44 24.36 15.06 -11.78
CA ILE A 44 23.99 15.92 -12.92
C ILE A 44 24.59 17.32 -12.75
N ALA A 45 24.50 17.93 -11.56
CA ALA A 45 25.10 19.24 -11.28
C ALA A 45 26.63 19.24 -11.41
N ASP A 46 27.30 18.17 -11.00
CA ASP A 46 28.75 17.99 -11.13
C ASP A 46 29.17 17.78 -12.60
N ILE A 47 28.33 17.13 -13.41
CA ILE A 47 28.52 17.03 -14.86
C ILE A 47 28.36 18.41 -15.51
N PHE A 48 27.34 19.18 -15.15
CA PHE A 48 27.11 20.51 -15.70
C PHE A 48 28.16 21.55 -15.26
N LYS A 49 28.67 21.47 -14.02
CA LYS A 49 29.76 22.33 -13.54
C LYS A 49 31.09 22.12 -14.28
N ASN A 50 31.28 20.96 -14.91
CA ASN A 50 32.50 20.62 -15.66
C ASN A 50 32.38 20.89 -17.16
N GLN A 51 31.29 21.49 -17.66
CA GLN A 51 31.19 21.88 -19.07
C GLN A 51 32.16 23.02 -19.38
N GLY A 52 33.31 22.67 -19.93
CA GLY A 52 34.41 23.57 -20.29
C GLY A 52 35.81 23.03 -20.00
N ARG A 53 35.92 21.93 -19.23
CA ARG A 53 37.15 21.14 -19.07
C ARG A 53 36.80 19.67 -19.30
N CYS A 54 37.69 18.90 -19.89
CA CYS A 54 37.59 17.43 -19.87
C CYS A 54 37.56 17.01 -18.39
N GLY A 55 36.36 16.85 -17.83
CA GLY A 55 36.18 16.35 -16.48
C GLY A 55 36.73 14.93 -16.38
N PRO A 56 37.02 14.42 -15.17
CA PRO A 56 37.42 13.03 -15.02
C PRO A 56 36.36 12.13 -15.70
N ASP A 57 36.83 11.20 -16.54
CA ASP A 57 35.96 10.26 -17.25
C ASP A 57 34.94 9.66 -16.27
N ALA A 58 33.70 9.49 -16.73
CA ALA A 58 32.65 8.87 -15.94
C ALA A 58 33.19 7.55 -15.34
N PRO A 59 33.03 7.32 -14.03
CA PRO A 59 33.62 6.16 -13.39
C PRO A 59 33.11 4.88 -14.06
N ASN A 60 34.03 3.97 -14.38
CA ASN A 60 33.68 2.68 -14.95
C ASN A 60 32.93 1.80 -13.92
N TYR A 61 32.28 0.75 -14.41
CA TYR A 61 31.50 -0.18 -13.59
C TYR A 61 32.27 -0.72 -12.38
N GLU A 62 33.56 -1.03 -12.55
CA GLU A 62 34.41 -1.54 -11.48
C GLU A 62 34.59 -0.53 -10.35
N LYS A 63 34.87 0.72 -10.70
CA LYS A 63 35.04 1.82 -9.74
C LYS A 63 33.75 2.12 -9.00
N ILE A 64 32.60 2.01 -9.67
CA ILE A 64 31.26 2.20 -9.08
C ILE A 64 30.94 1.09 -8.07
N ARG A 65 31.12 -0.19 -8.42
CA ARG A 65 30.73 -1.32 -7.55
C ARG A 65 31.67 -1.60 -6.39
N THR A 66 32.86 -0.98 -6.37
CA THR A 66 33.88 -1.14 -5.34
C THR A 66 34.10 0.19 -4.61
N SER A 67 35.16 0.92 -4.94
CA SER A 67 35.64 2.11 -4.21
C SER A 67 34.59 3.19 -3.97
N LEU A 68 33.72 3.47 -4.95
CA LEU A 68 32.69 4.50 -4.79
C LEU A 68 31.53 4.00 -3.92
N LEU A 69 31.16 2.72 -4.04
CA LEU A 69 30.16 2.11 -3.17
C LEU A 69 30.66 2.07 -1.71
N ASP A 70 31.91 1.65 -1.49
CA ASP A 70 32.53 1.62 -0.15
C ASP A 70 32.58 3.01 0.48
N LYS A 71 32.89 4.03 -0.33
CA LYS A 71 32.94 5.43 0.11
C LYS A 71 31.56 5.95 0.49
N GLU A 72 30.53 5.69 -0.30
CA GLU A 72 29.17 6.10 0.03
C GLU A 72 28.60 5.29 1.21
N GLN A 73 28.89 3.98 1.30
CA GLN A 73 28.53 3.17 2.47
C GLN A 73 29.16 3.74 3.74
N SER A 74 30.46 4.06 3.73
CA SER A 74 31.16 4.67 4.86
C SER A 74 30.60 6.04 5.26
N LYS A 75 30.09 6.79 4.28
CA LYS A 75 29.45 8.09 4.53
C LYS A 75 28.05 7.93 5.13
N VAL A 76 27.25 6.99 4.63
CA VAL A 76 25.96 6.65 5.21
C VAL A 76 26.15 6.13 6.63
N GLN A 77 27.10 5.22 6.87
CA GLN A 77 27.39 4.70 8.20
C GLN A 77 27.75 5.82 9.18
N ARG A 78 28.63 6.76 8.78
CA ARG A 78 28.95 7.92 9.62
C ARG A 78 27.74 8.80 9.93
N ALA A 79 26.82 8.96 8.98
CA ALA A 79 25.58 9.71 9.20
C ALA A 79 24.59 8.97 10.12
N LEU A 80 24.62 7.63 10.13
CA LEU A 80 23.77 6.79 10.98
C LEU A 80 24.33 6.60 12.39
N ASN A 81 25.65 6.69 12.61
CA ASN A 81 26.28 6.47 13.92
C ASN A 81 25.63 7.25 15.08
N PRO A 82 25.30 8.56 14.96
CA PRO A 82 24.62 9.28 16.03
C PRO A 82 23.25 8.67 16.38
N LEU A 83 22.52 8.16 15.38
CA LEU A 83 21.21 7.53 15.58
C LEU A 83 21.32 6.19 16.31
N MET A 84 22.45 5.49 16.13
CA MET A 84 22.71 4.20 16.77
C MET A 84 23.10 4.35 18.25
N GLN A 85 23.63 5.51 18.65
CA GLN A 85 24.00 5.77 20.06
C GLN A 85 22.76 5.84 20.97
N ASP A 86 21.65 6.38 20.45
CA ASP A 86 20.39 6.56 21.19
C ASP A 86 19.72 5.22 21.57
N TRP A 87 20.09 4.12 20.92
CA TRP A 87 19.52 2.78 21.15
C TRP A 87 19.73 2.29 22.57
N SER A 88 20.87 2.62 23.19
CA SER A 88 21.19 2.24 24.57
C SER A 88 20.30 2.93 25.60
N THR A 89 19.76 4.11 25.27
CA THR A 89 18.98 4.95 26.19
C THR A 89 17.48 4.68 26.05
N HIS A 90 16.98 4.57 24.81
CA HIS A 90 15.54 4.47 24.53
C HIS A 90 15.11 3.05 24.17
N GLY A 91 16.06 2.16 23.87
CA GLY A 91 15.80 0.91 23.19
C GLY A 91 15.35 1.11 21.75
N LEU A 92 15.07 0.00 21.07
CA LEU A 92 14.54 0.00 19.70
C LEU A 92 13.61 -1.18 19.43
N SER A 93 12.79 -1.02 18.39
CA SER A 93 11.99 -2.10 17.81
C SER A 93 12.63 -2.58 16.51
N ILE A 94 12.76 -3.89 16.34
CA ILE A 94 13.14 -4.50 15.07
C ILE A 94 11.87 -4.75 14.25
N ALA A 95 11.77 -4.14 13.08
CA ALA A 95 10.70 -4.39 12.13
C ALA A 95 11.20 -5.35 11.04
N PHE A 96 10.51 -6.47 10.89
CA PHE A 96 10.79 -7.51 9.90
C PHE A 96 9.64 -7.60 8.91
N ASP A 97 9.96 -7.51 7.62
CA ASP A 97 8.99 -7.69 6.54
C ASP A 97 9.51 -8.68 5.49
N GLY A 98 8.58 -9.41 4.90
CA GLY A 98 8.85 -10.41 3.88
C GLY A 98 7.95 -10.18 2.68
N TRP A 99 8.53 -10.03 1.50
CA TRP A 99 7.78 -9.84 0.26
C TRP A 99 8.28 -10.75 -0.85
N SER A 100 7.37 -11.12 -1.75
CA SER A 100 7.71 -11.84 -2.97
C SER A 100 7.61 -10.88 -4.14
N ASN A 101 8.66 -10.82 -4.96
CA ASN A 101 8.65 -10.00 -6.16
C ASN A 101 7.91 -10.68 -7.32
N LEU A 102 7.77 -9.99 -8.46
CA LEU A 102 7.07 -10.51 -9.64
C LEU A 102 7.74 -11.75 -10.28
N LYS A 103 9.01 -12.00 -9.97
CA LYS A 103 9.78 -13.17 -10.41
C LYS A 103 9.70 -14.32 -9.40
N ASN A 104 8.80 -14.24 -8.41
CA ASN A 104 8.72 -15.16 -7.26
C ASN A 104 9.99 -15.25 -6.42
N GLN A 105 10.91 -14.28 -6.53
CA GLN A 105 12.03 -14.19 -5.60
C GLN A 105 11.51 -13.71 -4.26
N GLN A 106 11.93 -14.38 -3.21
CA GLN A 106 11.50 -14.10 -1.85
C GLN A 106 12.55 -13.24 -1.18
N LEU A 107 12.16 -12.03 -0.80
CA LEU A 107 13.04 -11.08 -0.13
C LEU A 107 12.52 -10.86 1.27
N ILE A 108 13.44 -10.80 2.22
CA ILE A 108 13.17 -10.35 3.59
C ILE A 108 14.00 -9.11 3.87
N ASN A 109 13.46 -8.20 4.66
CA ASN A 109 14.15 -6.99 5.08
C ASN A 109 13.96 -6.76 6.56
N THR A 110 15.01 -6.27 7.19
CA THR A 110 15.02 -5.95 8.61
C THR A 110 15.41 -4.50 8.82
N MET A 111 14.67 -3.82 9.68
CA MET A 111 14.89 -2.43 10.04
C MET A 111 14.95 -2.28 11.56
N ALA A 112 15.80 -1.40 12.06
CA ALA A 112 15.76 -0.93 13.45
C ALA A 112 15.00 0.40 13.51
N VAL A 113 14.06 0.52 14.44
CA VAL A 113 13.22 1.71 14.62
C VAL A 113 13.37 2.22 16.05
N SER A 114 13.79 3.47 16.21
CA SER A 114 13.91 4.15 17.51
C SER A 114 13.69 5.65 17.35
N GLY A 115 13.03 6.29 18.31
CA GLY A 115 12.82 7.76 18.32
C GLY A 115 12.13 8.33 17.06
N GLY A 116 11.22 7.57 16.44
CA GLY A 116 10.56 7.96 15.19
C GLY A 116 11.45 7.91 13.95
N ARG A 117 12.60 7.23 14.02
CA ARG A 117 13.56 7.06 12.92
C ARG A 117 13.75 5.59 12.63
N ALA A 118 13.89 5.25 11.35
CA ALA A 118 14.10 3.88 10.90
C ALA A 118 15.43 3.74 10.16
N ILE A 119 16.18 2.69 10.49
CA ILE A 119 17.46 2.34 9.87
C ILE A 119 17.32 0.97 9.23
N PHE A 120 17.64 0.89 7.94
CA PHE A 120 17.75 -0.38 7.25
C PHE A 120 18.99 -1.14 7.74
N ILE A 121 18.80 -2.34 8.27
CA ILE A 121 19.90 -3.19 8.76
C ILE A 121 20.40 -4.08 7.62
N ASN A 122 19.49 -4.88 7.06
CA ASN A 122 19.82 -5.85 6.03
C ASN A 122 18.59 -6.26 5.23
N GLY A 123 18.85 -6.83 4.05
CA GLY A 123 17.86 -7.52 3.26
C GLY A 123 18.50 -8.74 2.60
N HIS A 124 17.77 -9.85 2.59
CA HIS A 124 18.28 -11.13 2.10
C HIS A 124 17.34 -11.67 1.01
N ASP A 125 17.94 -12.19 -0.06
CA ASP A 125 17.24 -13.08 -0.99
C ASP A 125 17.20 -14.46 -0.35
N VAL A 126 16.00 -14.90 0.02
CA VAL A 126 15.71 -16.18 0.65
C VAL A 126 14.98 -17.11 -0.32
N SER A 127 15.14 -16.89 -1.62
CA SER A 127 14.64 -17.80 -2.65
C SER A 127 15.23 -19.19 -2.45
N GLY A 128 14.38 -20.19 -2.30
CA GLY A 128 14.79 -21.58 -2.03
C GLY A 128 14.94 -21.93 -0.55
N ILE A 129 14.83 -20.95 0.36
CA ILE A 129 14.76 -21.20 1.80
C ILE A 129 13.29 -21.33 2.20
N GLU A 130 12.97 -22.37 2.97
CA GLU A 130 11.63 -22.54 3.50
C GLU A 130 11.32 -21.43 4.53
N LYS A 131 10.17 -20.76 4.39
CA LYS A 131 9.71 -19.73 5.33
C LYS A 131 9.05 -20.34 6.56
N ASN A 132 9.77 -21.19 7.29
CA ASN A 132 9.34 -21.70 8.59
C ASN A 132 9.76 -20.74 9.72
N GLY A 133 9.21 -20.94 10.93
CA GLY A 133 9.48 -20.06 12.06
C GLY A 133 10.94 -20.03 12.50
N LEU A 134 11.65 -21.15 12.38
CA LEU A 134 13.07 -21.27 12.72
C LEU A 134 13.93 -20.39 11.82
N ASN A 135 13.77 -20.52 10.50
CA ASN A 135 14.55 -19.75 9.53
C ASN A 135 14.28 -18.24 9.68
N ILE A 136 13.03 -17.85 9.91
CA ILE A 136 12.68 -16.44 10.18
C ILE A 136 13.36 -15.95 11.47
N ALA A 137 13.33 -16.75 12.55
CA ALA A 137 13.99 -16.41 13.80
C ALA A 137 15.50 -16.23 13.63
N GLU A 138 16.17 -17.05 12.82
CA GLU A 138 17.61 -16.89 12.52
C GLU A 138 17.94 -15.53 11.88
N PHE A 139 17.13 -15.06 10.94
CA PHE A 139 17.33 -13.74 10.34
C PHE A 139 17.12 -12.61 11.33
N ILE A 140 16.14 -12.76 12.22
CA ILE A 140 15.88 -11.78 13.27
C ILE A 140 16.99 -11.80 14.32
N PHE A 141 17.52 -12.98 14.70
CA PHE A 141 18.67 -13.07 15.60
C PHE A 141 19.90 -12.37 15.05
N LYS A 142 20.20 -12.49 13.76
CA LYS A 142 21.30 -11.72 13.13
C LYS A 142 21.13 -10.21 13.30
N ALA A 143 19.88 -9.72 13.25
CA ALA A 143 19.60 -8.30 13.49
C ALA A 143 19.68 -7.93 14.98
N ILE A 144 19.20 -8.80 15.88
CA ILE A 144 19.34 -8.63 17.33
C ILE A 144 20.82 -8.59 17.72
N ASP A 145 21.64 -9.49 17.18
CA ASP A 145 23.07 -9.57 17.44
C ASP A 145 23.81 -8.33 16.92
N PHE A 146 23.42 -7.82 15.74
CA PHE A 146 23.97 -6.57 15.18
C PHE A 146 23.65 -5.35 16.05
N VAL A 147 22.42 -5.26 16.56
CA VAL A 147 21.96 -4.15 17.41
C VAL A 147 22.49 -4.24 18.85
N GLY A 148 22.68 -5.47 19.33
CA GLY A 148 22.89 -5.78 20.74
C GLY A 148 21.56 -6.15 21.42
N PRO A 149 21.42 -7.37 21.98
CA PRO A 149 20.17 -7.83 22.58
C PRO A 149 19.62 -6.93 23.69
N SER A 150 20.49 -6.24 24.45
CA SER A 150 20.09 -5.33 25.52
C SER A 150 19.39 -4.06 25.03
N ASN A 151 19.61 -3.69 23.76
CA ASN A 151 19.02 -2.50 23.16
C ASN A 151 17.67 -2.80 22.49
N VAL A 152 17.35 -4.07 22.26
CA VAL A 152 16.10 -4.48 21.60
C VAL A 152 15.00 -4.61 22.64
N VAL A 153 13.91 -3.90 22.42
CA VAL A 153 12.71 -3.94 23.28
C VAL A 153 11.63 -4.80 22.64
N GLN A 154 11.51 -4.75 21.31
CA GLN A 154 10.40 -5.35 20.58
C GLN A 154 10.84 -5.90 19.22
N VAL A 155 10.17 -6.95 18.78
CA VAL A 155 10.20 -7.43 17.39
C VAL A 155 8.79 -7.33 16.80
N VAL A 156 8.67 -6.69 15.64
CA VAL A 156 7.44 -6.52 14.88
C VAL A 156 7.55 -7.29 13.57
N THR A 157 6.63 -8.22 13.33
CA THR A 157 6.56 -9.00 12.08
C THR A 157 5.14 -8.94 11.51
N ASP A 158 4.90 -9.56 10.34
CA ASP A 158 3.52 -9.89 9.96
C ASP A 158 2.88 -10.91 10.93
N ASN A 159 1.57 -11.16 10.74
CA ASN A 159 0.80 -12.06 11.61
C ASN A 159 0.72 -13.49 11.07
N ALA A 160 1.55 -13.86 10.08
CA ALA A 160 1.52 -15.20 9.54
C ALA A 160 1.99 -16.21 10.61
N SER A 161 1.56 -17.47 10.49
CA SER A 161 1.80 -18.51 11.49
C SER A 161 3.29 -18.77 11.73
N ASN A 162 4.09 -18.72 10.67
CA ASN A 162 5.55 -18.81 10.72
C ASN A 162 6.20 -17.63 11.45
N CYS A 163 5.71 -16.40 11.25
CA CYS A 163 6.18 -15.22 11.97
C CYS A 163 5.81 -15.26 13.46
N LYS A 164 4.62 -15.74 13.79
CA LYS A 164 4.22 -15.99 15.19
C LYS A 164 5.13 -17.03 15.86
N ALA A 165 5.46 -18.12 15.15
CA ALA A 165 6.38 -19.13 15.64
C ALA A 165 7.80 -18.55 15.85
N ALA A 166 8.29 -17.73 14.92
CA ALA A 166 9.56 -17.02 15.08
C ALA A 166 9.56 -16.09 16.29
N GLY A 167 8.47 -15.35 16.50
CA GLY A 167 8.26 -14.52 17.69
C GLY A 167 8.40 -15.32 18.99
N ALA A 168 7.75 -16.48 19.08
CA ALA A 168 7.84 -17.35 20.26
C ALA A 168 9.29 -17.82 20.53
N ILE A 169 10.03 -18.22 19.48
CA ILE A 169 11.44 -18.62 19.58
C ILE A 169 12.31 -17.46 20.10
N ILE A 170 12.05 -16.23 19.64
CA ILE A 170 12.78 -15.04 20.10
C ILE A 170 12.49 -14.77 21.57
N GLN A 171 11.23 -14.83 21.99
CA GLN A 171 10.83 -14.61 23.39
C GLN A 171 11.39 -15.68 24.33
N GLU A 172 11.53 -16.92 23.87
CA GLU A 172 12.19 -17.98 24.64
C GLU A 172 13.67 -17.69 24.87
N LYS A 173 14.40 -17.25 23.82
CA LYS A 173 15.83 -16.93 23.94
C LYS A 173 16.10 -15.60 24.64
N HIS A 174 15.23 -14.62 24.47
CA HIS A 174 15.34 -13.27 25.03
C HIS A 174 14.03 -12.86 25.69
N PRO A 175 13.79 -13.26 26.96
CA PRO A 175 12.52 -13.03 27.65
C PRO A 175 12.10 -11.55 27.80
N HIS A 176 13.05 -10.62 27.70
CA HIS A 176 12.80 -9.17 27.76
C HIS A 176 12.35 -8.57 26.43
N ILE A 177 12.53 -9.28 25.31
CA ILE A 177 12.11 -8.83 23.98
C ILE A 177 10.70 -9.34 23.73
N PHE A 178 9.72 -8.46 23.55
CA PHE A 178 8.36 -8.90 23.22
C PHE A 178 8.13 -8.93 21.70
N TRP A 179 7.35 -9.91 21.26
CA TRP A 179 6.90 -9.98 19.87
C TRP A 179 5.51 -9.36 19.72
N SER A 180 5.31 -8.65 18.61
CA SER A 180 4.00 -8.11 18.23
C SER A 180 3.73 -8.30 16.75
N GLY A 181 2.48 -8.60 16.41
CA GLY A 181 2.02 -8.62 15.02
C GLY A 181 1.80 -7.22 14.44
N CYS A 182 2.01 -7.10 13.14
CA CYS A 182 1.78 -5.87 12.39
C CYS A 182 0.31 -5.47 12.40
N LEU A 183 0.01 -4.32 13.02
CA LEU A 183 -1.34 -3.77 13.08
C LEU A 183 -1.95 -3.49 11.71
N ALA A 184 -1.16 -2.95 10.77
CA ALA A 184 -1.63 -2.73 9.40
C ALA A 184 -2.01 -4.07 8.73
N HIS A 185 -1.28 -5.15 9.02
CA HIS A 185 -1.65 -6.49 8.56
C HIS A 185 -2.95 -6.97 9.22
N THR A 186 -3.09 -6.82 10.54
CA THR A 186 -4.33 -7.15 11.29
C THR A 186 -5.55 -6.47 10.69
N LEU A 187 -5.49 -5.16 10.44
CA LEU A 187 -6.59 -4.40 9.86
C LEU A 187 -6.92 -4.86 8.43
N ASN A 188 -5.90 -5.22 7.64
CA ASN A 188 -6.12 -5.81 6.32
C ASN A 188 -6.80 -7.19 6.40
N LEU A 189 -6.51 -8.00 7.43
CA LEU A 189 -7.15 -9.30 7.65
C LEU A 189 -8.62 -9.14 8.08
N LEU A 190 -8.90 -8.31 9.08
CA LEU A 190 -10.27 -7.97 9.52
C LEU A 190 -11.17 -7.62 8.32
N MET A 191 -10.63 -6.81 7.42
CA MET A 191 -11.37 -6.39 6.23
C MET A 191 -11.53 -7.49 5.17
N LYS A 192 -10.59 -8.43 5.07
CA LYS A 192 -10.77 -9.63 4.25
C LYS A 192 -11.88 -10.51 4.83
N ASP A 193 -11.99 -10.56 6.15
CA ASP A 193 -13.01 -11.36 6.83
C ASP A 193 -14.41 -10.80 6.56
N PHE A 194 -14.59 -9.47 6.57
CA PHE A 194 -15.85 -8.86 6.09
C PHE A 194 -16.19 -9.24 4.65
N GLY A 195 -15.20 -9.26 3.75
CA GLY A 195 -15.41 -9.63 2.35
C GLY A 195 -15.66 -11.13 2.12
N LYS A 196 -15.36 -12.00 3.09
CA LYS A 196 -15.50 -13.46 3.00
C LYS A 196 -16.56 -14.02 3.95
N SER A 197 -17.14 -13.19 4.81
CA SER A 197 -18.11 -13.62 5.79
C SER A 197 -19.29 -14.32 5.12
N SER A 198 -19.68 -15.47 5.65
CA SER A 198 -20.89 -16.19 5.25
C SER A 198 -22.11 -15.76 6.07
N ASP A 199 -21.93 -14.82 7.00
CA ASP A 199 -23.01 -14.24 7.78
C ASP A 199 -23.96 -13.47 6.85
N PRO A 200 -25.26 -13.84 6.79
CA PRO A 200 -26.26 -13.14 5.98
C PRO A 200 -26.32 -11.63 6.26
N SER A 201 -26.05 -11.20 7.50
CA SER A 201 -26.02 -9.80 7.89
C SER A 201 -24.90 -9.01 7.21
N LEU A 202 -23.82 -9.67 6.77
CA LEU A 202 -22.66 -9.08 6.10
C LEU A 202 -22.59 -9.40 4.61
N SER A 203 -23.54 -10.17 4.06
CA SER A 203 -23.62 -10.55 2.65
C SER A 203 -23.46 -9.35 1.69
N PHE A 204 -24.03 -8.20 2.06
CA PHE A 204 -23.97 -6.96 1.28
C PHE A 204 -22.55 -6.46 1.02
N PHE A 205 -21.56 -6.79 1.87
CA PHE A 205 -20.14 -6.47 1.64
C PHE A 205 -19.60 -7.17 0.39
N ASN A 206 -19.73 -8.49 0.35
CA ASN A 206 -19.21 -9.31 -0.73
C ASN A 206 -20.00 -9.07 -2.03
N GLU A 207 -21.33 -8.95 -1.95
CA GLU A 207 -22.18 -8.64 -3.11
C GLU A 207 -21.82 -7.29 -3.74
N SER A 208 -21.73 -6.22 -2.94
CA SER A 208 -21.41 -4.88 -3.44
C SER A 208 -20.01 -4.84 -4.03
N TYR A 209 -19.03 -5.46 -3.37
CA TYR A 209 -17.68 -5.52 -3.89
C TYR A 209 -17.59 -6.35 -5.18
N GLY A 210 -18.26 -7.50 -5.23
CA GLY A 210 -18.31 -8.37 -6.41
C GLY A 210 -18.91 -7.67 -7.63
N LYS A 211 -20.10 -7.06 -7.46
CA LYS A 211 -20.79 -6.26 -8.49
C LYS A 211 -19.92 -5.09 -8.96
N GLY A 212 -19.37 -4.30 -8.02
CA GLY A 212 -18.51 -3.16 -8.34
C GLY A 212 -17.24 -3.56 -9.10
N LYS A 213 -16.58 -4.63 -8.68
CA LYS A 213 -15.40 -5.18 -9.35
C LYS A 213 -15.72 -5.70 -10.76
N ALA A 214 -16.86 -6.37 -10.95
CA ALA A 214 -17.28 -6.86 -12.26
C ALA A 214 -17.54 -5.70 -13.23
N MET A 215 -18.21 -4.64 -12.77
CA MET A 215 -18.44 -3.42 -13.54
C MET A 215 -17.12 -2.73 -13.95
N VAL A 216 -16.21 -2.49 -12.99
CA VAL A 216 -14.90 -1.89 -13.30
C VAL A 216 -14.11 -2.77 -14.27
N LYS A 217 -14.12 -4.10 -14.08
CA LYS A 217 -13.45 -5.05 -14.96
C LYS A 217 -14.01 -4.97 -16.39
N TYR A 218 -15.33 -4.91 -16.54
CA TYR A 218 -15.99 -4.79 -17.84
C TYR A 218 -15.54 -3.52 -18.56
N ILE A 219 -15.72 -2.36 -17.92
CA ILE A 219 -15.37 -1.06 -18.52
C ILE A 219 -13.88 -1.03 -18.90
N LYS A 220 -12.98 -1.49 -18.01
CA LYS A 220 -11.53 -1.48 -18.27
C LYS A 220 -11.02 -2.57 -19.21
N ASN A 221 -11.81 -3.56 -19.58
CA ASN A 221 -11.36 -4.60 -20.52
C ASN A 221 -11.87 -4.35 -21.95
N HIS A 222 -12.93 -3.55 -22.13
CA HIS A 222 -13.47 -3.21 -23.45
C HIS A 222 -13.00 -1.81 -23.87
N SER A 223 -12.13 -1.72 -24.88
CA SER A 223 -11.56 -0.45 -25.38
C SER A 223 -12.64 0.57 -25.73
N SER A 224 -13.72 0.14 -26.39
CA SER A 224 -14.85 1.00 -26.75
C SER A 224 -15.60 1.53 -25.52
N CYS A 225 -15.74 0.72 -24.45
CA CYS A 225 -16.32 1.17 -23.19
C CYS A 225 -15.40 2.16 -22.46
N GLN A 226 -14.08 1.96 -22.50
CA GLN A 226 -13.13 2.92 -21.92
C GLN A 226 -13.18 4.26 -22.65
N PHE A 227 -13.23 4.23 -23.98
CA PHE A 227 -13.35 5.43 -24.79
C PHE A 227 -14.64 6.17 -24.46
N LEU A 228 -15.76 5.46 -24.42
CA LEU A 228 -17.04 6.05 -24.05
C LEU A 228 -17.01 6.61 -22.61
N TYR A 229 -16.49 5.86 -21.63
CA TYR A 229 -16.39 6.33 -20.26
C TYR A 229 -15.64 7.68 -20.16
N LYS A 230 -14.56 7.86 -20.93
CA LYS A 230 -13.80 9.12 -20.97
C LYS A 230 -14.58 10.32 -21.52
N THR A 231 -15.68 10.10 -22.26
CA THR A 231 -16.53 11.22 -22.68
C THR A 231 -17.51 11.68 -21.60
N PHE A 232 -17.68 10.89 -20.52
CA PHE A 232 -18.57 11.21 -19.40
C PHE A 232 -17.83 11.51 -18.09
N CYS A 233 -16.54 11.17 -18.00
CA CYS A 233 -15.76 11.34 -16.78
C CYS A 233 -14.27 11.53 -17.08
N ASP A 234 -13.68 12.59 -16.51
CA ASP A 234 -12.25 12.87 -16.61
C ASP A 234 -11.41 12.00 -15.66
N LEU A 235 -12.04 11.42 -14.62
CA LEU A 235 -11.36 10.57 -13.64
C LEU A 235 -11.19 9.15 -14.17
N GLU A 236 -9.95 8.65 -14.23
CA GLU A 236 -9.69 7.27 -14.65
C GLU A 236 -10.20 6.25 -13.62
N LEU A 237 -11.00 5.28 -14.04
CA LEU A 237 -11.38 4.14 -13.18
C LEU A 237 -10.15 3.34 -12.75
N LEU A 238 -9.99 3.12 -11.44
CA LEU A 238 -8.91 2.32 -10.89
C LEU A 238 -9.22 0.83 -11.01
N LYS A 239 -8.25 0.05 -11.51
CA LYS A 239 -8.37 -1.41 -11.54
C LYS A 239 -7.96 -1.99 -10.21
N THR A 240 -8.74 -2.94 -9.67
CA THR A 240 -8.33 -3.71 -8.50
C THR A 240 -7.06 -4.51 -8.82
N LYS A 241 -5.96 -4.23 -8.12
CA LYS A 241 -4.79 -5.12 -8.07
C LYS A 241 -4.96 -6.11 -6.91
N LYS A 242 -4.47 -7.34 -7.05
CA LYS A 242 -4.35 -8.26 -5.90
C LYS A 242 -3.30 -7.64 -4.96
N THR A 243 -3.69 -7.26 -3.74
CA THR A 243 -3.02 -7.64 -2.46
C THR A 243 -3.30 -6.76 -1.22
N ARG A 244 -3.99 -5.60 -1.29
CA ARG A 244 -4.21 -4.76 -0.08
C ARG A 244 -5.62 -4.19 0.03
N PHE A 245 -6.26 -4.30 1.19
CA PHE A 245 -7.63 -3.81 1.42
C PHE A 245 -7.76 -2.30 1.15
N ARG A 246 -6.72 -1.53 1.47
CA ARG A 246 -6.60 -0.10 1.11
C ARG A 246 -7.01 0.16 -0.35
N HIS A 247 -6.58 -0.69 -1.29
CA HIS A 247 -6.94 -0.52 -2.70
C HIS A 247 -8.40 -0.87 -2.99
N VAL A 248 -8.97 -1.86 -2.28
CA VAL A 248 -10.40 -2.20 -2.41
C VAL A 248 -11.28 -1.05 -1.98
N PHE A 249 -10.98 -0.44 -0.83
CA PHE A 249 -11.68 0.76 -0.36
C PHE A 249 -11.60 1.90 -1.37
N ILE A 250 -10.39 2.23 -1.85
CA ILE A 250 -10.18 3.31 -2.81
C ILE A 250 -10.95 3.07 -4.12
N VAL A 251 -10.94 1.84 -4.66
CA VAL A 251 -11.67 1.51 -5.88
C VAL A 251 -13.18 1.66 -5.66
N MET A 252 -13.72 1.18 -4.54
CA MET A 252 -15.14 1.33 -4.23
C MET A 252 -15.53 2.79 -4.02
N GLN A 253 -14.69 3.57 -3.34
CA GLN A 253 -14.91 5.00 -3.09
C GLN A 253 -14.96 5.78 -4.40
N GLN A 254 -14.00 5.51 -5.29
CA GLN A 254 -13.97 6.14 -6.60
C GLN A 254 -15.20 5.74 -7.42
N LEU A 255 -15.57 4.45 -7.41
CA LEU A 255 -16.74 3.95 -8.13
C LEU A 255 -18.03 4.66 -7.72
N VAL A 256 -18.25 4.87 -6.41
CA VAL A 256 -19.40 5.63 -5.89
C VAL A 256 -19.31 7.10 -6.27
N THR A 257 -18.11 7.69 -6.28
CA THR A 257 -17.89 9.09 -6.66
C THR A 257 -18.27 9.35 -8.12
N VAL A 258 -17.95 8.42 -9.03
CA VAL A 258 -18.24 8.56 -10.47
C VAL A 258 -19.62 8.02 -10.87
N ARG A 259 -20.50 7.72 -9.91
CA ARG A 259 -21.84 7.17 -10.14
C ARG A 259 -22.63 7.97 -11.18
N ALA A 260 -22.67 9.30 -11.05
CA ALA A 260 -23.46 10.15 -11.96
C ALA A 260 -23.00 10.00 -13.42
N SER A 261 -21.69 10.01 -13.66
CA SER A 261 -21.11 9.77 -14.99
C SER A 261 -21.42 8.38 -15.52
N LEU A 262 -21.37 7.35 -14.66
CA LEU A 262 -21.70 5.98 -15.05
C LEU A 262 -23.17 5.83 -15.45
N VAL A 263 -24.09 6.43 -14.67
CA VAL A 263 -25.52 6.44 -14.98
C VAL A 263 -25.80 7.16 -16.30
N ALA A 264 -25.22 8.36 -16.49
CA ALA A 264 -25.35 9.10 -17.75
C ALA A 264 -24.82 8.30 -18.95
N MET A 265 -23.66 7.64 -18.79
CA MET A 265 -23.09 6.76 -19.80
C MET A 265 -24.04 5.60 -20.13
N ALA A 266 -24.56 4.90 -19.12
CA ALA A 266 -25.43 3.74 -19.28
C ALA A 266 -26.81 4.07 -19.90
N LEU A 267 -27.26 5.32 -19.78
CA LEU A 267 -28.49 5.82 -20.40
C LEU A 267 -28.29 6.39 -21.81
N SER A 268 -27.04 6.49 -22.29
CA SER A 268 -26.74 7.10 -23.59
C SER A 268 -27.02 6.16 -24.77
N ASN A 269 -27.39 6.73 -25.92
CA ASN A 269 -27.54 5.99 -27.18
C ASN A 269 -26.23 5.30 -27.63
N HIS A 270 -25.08 5.86 -27.22
CA HIS A 270 -23.78 5.27 -27.51
C HIS A 270 -23.57 3.94 -26.76
N TRP A 271 -24.04 3.84 -25.52
CA TRP A 271 -24.01 2.59 -24.75
C TRP A 271 -24.83 1.49 -25.43
N GLU A 272 -26.03 1.81 -25.90
CA GLU A 272 -26.86 0.87 -26.70
C GLU A 272 -26.18 0.44 -28.00
N THR A 273 -25.42 1.32 -28.63
CA THR A 273 -24.64 0.96 -29.83
C THR A 273 -23.51 -0.02 -29.48
N LEU A 274 -22.84 0.14 -28.33
CA LEU A 274 -21.85 -0.82 -27.84
C LEU A 274 -22.48 -2.19 -27.55
N ARG A 275 -23.72 -2.22 -27.03
CA ARG A 275 -24.44 -3.47 -26.79
C ARG A 275 -24.63 -4.32 -28.05
N ARG A 276 -24.96 -3.68 -29.18
CA ARG A 276 -25.20 -4.35 -30.48
C ARG A 276 -23.94 -4.98 -31.09
N SER A 277 -22.78 -4.44 -30.74
CA SER A 277 -21.47 -4.86 -31.24
C SER A 277 -20.67 -5.67 -30.21
N SER A 278 -21.27 -5.98 -29.05
CA SER A 278 -20.61 -6.69 -27.97
C SER A 278 -20.52 -8.19 -28.24
N SER A 279 -19.34 -8.76 -27.99
CA SER A 279 -19.14 -10.21 -27.98
C SER A 279 -19.70 -10.88 -26.71
N ASP A 280 -20.01 -10.11 -25.68
CA ASP A 280 -20.69 -10.58 -24.46
C ASP A 280 -21.91 -9.69 -24.12
N PRO A 281 -23.00 -9.86 -24.90
CA PRO A 281 -24.33 -9.30 -24.66
C PRO A 281 -24.79 -9.32 -23.21
N ASN A 282 -24.67 -10.47 -22.56
CA ASN A 282 -25.24 -10.70 -21.25
C ASN A 282 -24.49 -9.92 -20.18
N GLN A 283 -23.16 -9.91 -20.24
CA GLN A 283 -22.36 -9.14 -19.29
C GLN A 283 -22.58 -7.63 -19.45
N HIS A 284 -22.80 -7.14 -20.67
CA HIS A 284 -23.16 -5.75 -20.93
C HIS A 284 -24.46 -5.36 -20.20
N ASP A 285 -25.49 -6.19 -20.32
CA ASP A 285 -26.80 -5.96 -19.71
C ASP A 285 -26.74 -6.06 -18.18
N ILE A 286 -25.96 -7.00 -17.63
CA ILE A 286 -25.71 -7.11 -16.19
C ILE A 286 -25.05 -5.85 -15.65
N VAL A 287 -24.04 -5.30 -16.35
CA VAL A 287 -23.37 -4.06 -15.93
C VAL A 287 -24.33 -2.88 -15.99
N LYS A 288 -25.11 -2.74 -17.08
CA LYS A 288 -26.13 -1.69 -17.19
C LYS A 288 -27.14 -1.78 -16.04
N LYS A 289 -27.67 -2.98 -15.77
CA LYS A 289 -28.59 -3.22 -14.67
C LYS A 289 -27.98 -2.83 -13.32
N THR A 290 -26.72 -3.18 -13.09
CA THR A 290 -25.99 -2.83 -11.85
C THR A 290 -25.78 -1.32 -11.72
N VAL A 291 -25.46 -0.62 -12.81
CA VAL A 291 -25.30 0.84 -12.81
C VAL A 291 -26.61 1.56 -12.50
N LEU A 292 -27.75 1.00 -12.90
CA LEU A 292 -29.07 1.57 -12.66
C LEU A 292 -29.73 1.03 -11.36
N ASP A 293 -29.05 0.16 -10.62
CA ASP A 293 -29.53 -0.46 -9.39
C ASP A 293 -29.30 0.47 -8.18
N GLU A 294 -30.35 1.16 -7.74
CA GLU A 294 -30.32 2.05 -6.56
C GLU A 294 -29.96 1.31 -5.27
N ASP A 295 -30.39 0.05 -5.12
CA ASP A 295 -30.05 -0.78 -3.95
C ASP A 295 -28.56 -1.08 -3.92
N PHE A 296 -27.96 -1.40 -5.08
CA PHE A 296 -26.51 -1.56 -5.20
C PHE A 296 -25.76 -0.30 -4.72
N TRP A 297 -26.12 0.89 -5.20
CA TRP A 297 -25.44 2.13 -4.81
C TRP A 297 -25.62 2.45 -3.33
N SER A 298 -26.80 2.17 -2.79
CA SER A 298 -27.09 2.33 -1.37
C SER A 298 -26.25 1.39 -0.49
N LYS A 299 -26.13 0.12 -0.88
CA LYS A 299 -25.27 -0.88 -0.21
C LYS A 299 -23.79 -0.55 -0.35
N ALA A 300 -23.33 -0.15 -1.54
CA ALA A 300 -21.94 0.27 -1.75
C ALA A 300 -21.56 1.49 -0.89
N THR A 301 -22.45 2.47 -0.77
CA THR A 301 -22.27 3.63 0.11
C THR A 301 -22.23 3.22 1.58
N ARG A 302 -23.10 2.27 1.99
CA ARG A 302 -23.09 1.70 3.34
C ARG A 302 -21.76 1.01 3.68
N VAL A 303 -21.27 0.17 2.77
CA VAL A 303 -19.95 -0.47 2.90
C VAL A 303 -18.87 0.58 3.09
N LEU A 304 -18.84 1.64 2.29
CA LEU A 304 -17.86 2.72 2.44
C LEU A 304 -17.96 3.43 3.79
N LYS A 305 -19.17 3.69 4.30
CA LYS A 305 -19.35 4.30 5.62
C LYS A 305 -18.74 3.42 6.72
N ILE A 306 -19.10 2.14 6.77
CA ILE A 306 -18.61 1.20 7.80
C ILE A 306 -17.10 1.01 7.73
N THR A 307 -16.55 0.97 6.52
CA THR A 307 -15.11 0.69 6.31
C THR A 307 -14.21 1.92 6.37
N LYS A 308 -14.77 3.12 6.28
CA LYS A 308 -14.01 4.38 6.33
C LYS A 308 -13.22 4.57 7.63
N PRO A 309 -13.78 4.31 8.84
CA PRO A 309 -13.01 4.33 10.08
C PRO A 309 -11.79 3.39 10.05
N ILE A 310 -11.97 2.16 9.56
CA ILE A 310 -10.90 1.15 9.47
C ILE A 310 -9.84 1.58 8.46
N TYR A 311 -10.24 2.12 7.32
CA TYR A 311 -9.33 2.71 6.33
C TYR A 311 -8.51 3.86 6.94
N LYS A 312 -9.14 4.75 7.71
CA LYS A 312 -8.44 5.86 8.38
C LYS A 312 -7.41 5.36 9.39
N MET A 313 -7.76 4.34 10.16
CA MET A 313 -6.81 3.69 11.07
C MET A 313 -5.65 3.04 10.33
N LEU A 314 -5.93 2.36 9.22
CA LEU A 314 -4.87 1.79 8.38
C LEU A 314 -3.93 2.90 7.88
N ARG A 315 -4.45 4.07 7.50
CA ARG A 315 -3.62 5.22 7.10
C ARG A 315 -2.83 5.82 8.25
N PHE A 316 -3.39 5.83 9.45
CA PHE A 316 -2.72 6.28 10.67
C PHE A 316 -1.53 5.38 11.02
N CYS A 317 -1.70 4.05 10.95
CA CYS A 317 -0.64 3.08 11.25
C CYS A 317 0.41 2.94 10.15
N ASP A 318 0.11 3.35 8.91
CA ASP A 318 0.98 3.26 7.72
C ASP A 318 1.84 4.54 7.57
N THR A 319 2.07 5.27 8.67
CA THR A 319 2.94 6.46 8.71
C THR A 319 4.27 6.14 9.38
N ASP A 320 5.29 6.95 9.11
CA ASP A 320 6.61 6.84 9.75
C ASP A 320 6.64 7.47 11.16
N GLN A 321 5.48 7.87 11.69
CA GLN A 321 5.37 8.52 13.01
C GLN A 321 5.25 7.48 14.13
N PRO A 322 5.76 7.78 15.34
CA PRO A 322 5.65 6.89 16.49
C PRO A 322 4.22 6.89 17.06
N VAL A 323 3.31 6.15 16.41
CA VAL A 323 1.87 6.18 16.70
C VAL A 323 1.38 5.08 17.65
N ILE A 324 2.26 4.19 18.12
CA ILE A 324 1.87 3.00 18.89
C ILE A 324 1.12 3.33 20.19
N GLY A 325 1.47 4.45 20.85
CA GLY A 325 0.83 4.90 22.09
C GLY A 325 -0.63 5.33 21.93
N GLU A 326 -1.03 5.72 20.72
CA GLU A 326 -2.40 6.17 20.41
C GLU A 326 -3.27 5.04 19.83
N VAL A 327 -2.68 3.86 19.55
CA VAL A 327 -3.38 2.77 18.85
C VAL A 327 -4.66 2.33 19.55
N TYR A 328 -4.62 2.17 20.87
CA TYR A 328 -5.79 1.70 21.63
C TYR A 328 -6.94 2.72 21.59
N GLU A 329 -6.63 4.01 21.79
CA GLU A 329 -7.63 5.08 21.69
C GLU A 329 -8.23 5.15 20.28
N GLN A 330 -7.41 4.99 19.24
CA GLN A 330 -7.90 4.96 17.87
C GLN A 330 -8.77 3.72 17.59
N MET A 331 -8.47 2.57 18.18
CA MET A 331 -9.32 1.37 18.09
C MET A 331 -10.69 1.61 18.72
N ASP A 332 -10.74 2.18 19.92
CA ASP A 332 -12.01 2.51 20.59
C ASP A 332 -12.81 3.53 19.78
N THR A 333 -12.13 4.53 19.22
CA THR A 333 -12.73 5.52 18.32
C THR A 333 -13.33 4.88 17.06
N ILE A 334 -12.68 3.87 16.48
CA ILE A 334 -13.22 3.12 15.33
C ILE A 334 -14.48 2.37 15.74
N LEU A 335 -14.45 1.66 16.86
CA LEU A 335 -15.58 0.88 17.36
C LEU A 335 -16.79 1.78 17.61
N GLY A 336 -16.60 2.92 18.29
CA GLY A 336 -17.65 3.91 18.49
C GLY A 336 -18.24 4.40 17.17
N LYS A 337 -17.39 4.81 16.21
CA LYS A 337 -17.85 5.26 14.88
C LYS A 337 -18.63 4.19 14.12
N ILE A 338 -18.20 2.93 14.18
CA ILE A 338 -18.91 1.83 13.52
C ILE A 338 -20.27 1.60 14.20
N ASN A 339 -20.31 1.59 15.54
CA ASN A 339 -21.56 1.45 16.30
C ASN A 339 -22.55 2.57 15.97
N ASP A 340 -22.09 3.83 15.91
CA ASP A 340 -22.93 4.97 15.52
C ASP A 340 -23.48 4.81 14.10
N ILE A 341 -22.66 4.33 13.15
CA ILE A 341 -23.10 4.09 11.77
C ILE A 341 -24.16 2.99 11.72
N LEU A 342 -24.01 1.93 12.52
CA LEU A 342 -24.96 0.82 12.57
C LEU A 342 -26.27 1.21 13.27
N ALA A 343 -26.20 1.99 14.35
CA ALA A 343 -27.36 2.47 15.10
C ALA A 343 -28.21 3.47 14.28
N ASN A 344 -27.57 4.30 13.46
CA ASN A 344 -28.24 5.31 12.63
C ASN A 344 -28.61 4.80 11.22
N ASP A 345 -28.47 3.50 10.93
CA ASP A 345 -28.90 2.95 9.64
C ASP A 345 -30.39 2.61 9.69
N PRO A 346 -31.26 3.23 8.89
CA PRO A 346 -32.70 2.93 8.89
C PRO A 346 -33.04 1.49 8.42
N ARG A 347 -32.02 0.68 8.10
CA ARG A 347 -32.11 -0.75 7.72
C ARG A 347 -31.58 -1.70 8.80
N SER A 348 -31.31 -1.22 10.02
CA SER A 348 -30.85 -2.03 11.15
C SER A 348 -31.97 -2.51 12.09
N LEU A 349 -33.24 -2.39 11.67
CA LEU A 349 -34.42 -2.97 12.31
C LEU A 349 -35.12 -3.95 11.37
#